data_AF-A0A6H9K4N4-F1
#
_entry.id   AF-A0A6H9K4N4-F1
#
_cell.length_a   1.000
_cell.length_b   1.000
_cell.length_c   1.000
_cell.angle_alpha   90.00
_cell.angle_beta   90.00
_cell.angle_gamma   90.00
#
_symmetry.space_group_name_H-M   'P 1'
#
loop_
_entity.id
_entity.type
_entity.pdbx_description
1 polymer ?
#
loop_
_entity_poly.entity_id
_entity_poly.type
_entity_poly.pdbx_seq_one_letter_code
_entity_poly.pdbx_strand_id
1 'polypeptide(L)'
;MNFEVEEIQFENVSDNTIFDSLKTEWRKSLTAPQDDMWETFTEFAEHWKINFKNQTIGYACVNSDNCLLQFFLIPEWIQTGSSIFEKFAHQLKIQKAIIGTNNPHCLSMAMNFQESVEIQFYLFSDYLNEKVGDKEGTLRLVKIDELEKFVEFCHISTGGPKDWLSGYVSNLITKGEYFVFEEKGEILGICEVRKSETNPKVANLGMIVSPNHRKKGLGTFLLGKAKEISLEWKREPICGCEKENIGSLKAIHKNGFRSIHQMLLLKFGSQ
;
A
#
# COMPACT_ATOMS: atom_id res chain seq x y z
N MET A 1 -29.19 -3.69 21.86
CA MET A 1 -27.95 -3.38 21.12
C MET A 1 -26.90 -2.72 22.00
N ASN A 2 -27.20 -1.71 22.84
CA ASN A 2 -26.17 -1.04 23.65
C ASN A 2 -25.40 -1.92 24.65
N PHE A 3 -26.01 -2.97 25.20
CA PHE A 3 -25.35 -3.85 26.20
C PHE A 3 -24.14 -4.63 25.65
N GLU A 4 -24.15 -4.99 24.36
CA GLU A 4 -23.04 -5.78 23.78
C GLU A 4 -21.77 -4.96 23.56
N VAL A 5 -21.94 -3.66 23.29
CA VAL A 5 -20.81 -2.74 23.04
C VAL A 5 -20.05 -2.44 24.33
N GLU A 6 -20.72 -2.37 25.48
CA GLU A 6 -20.08 -2.13 26.77
C GLU A 6 -19.11 -3.25 27.15
N GLU A 7 -19.44 -4.50 26.81
CA GLU A 7 -18.62 -5.68 27.08
C GLU A 7 -17.43 -5.85 26.13
N ILE A 8 -17.33 -5.02 25.07
CA ILE A 8 -16.18 -5.06 24.16
C ILE A 8 -14.90 -4.62 24.88
N GLN A 9 -13.83 -5.38 24.72
CA GLN A 9 -12.51 -5.08 25.24
C GLN A 9 -11.51 -4.96 24.09
N PHE A 10 -10.59 -4.01 24.23
CA PHE A 10 -9.47 -3.84 23.31
C PHE A 10 -8.17 -4.15 24.03
N GLU A 11 -7.34 -4.99 23.41
CA GLU A 11 -6.10 -5.48 24.00
C GLU A 11 -4.96 -5.24 23.02
N ASN A 12 -3.94 -4.48 23.41
CA ASN A 12 -2.73 -4.34 22.62
C ASN A 12 -1.95 -5.66 22.66
N VAL A 13 -1.47 -6.14 21.52
CA VAL A 13 -0.74 -7.39 21.42
C VAL A 13 0.55 -7.21 20.64
N SER A 14 1.59 -7.90 21.09
CA SER A 14 2.92 -7.87 20.47
C SER A 14 3.12 -8.97 19.42
N ASP A 15 2.40 -10.09 19.55
CA ASP A 15 2.47 -11.20 18.59
C ASP A 15 1.39 -11.05 17.53
N ASN A 16 1.81 -10.65 16.32
CA ASN A 16 0.90 -10.40 15.21
C ASN A 16 0.38 -11.68 14.54
N THR A 17 1.01 -12.84 14.78
CA THR A 17 0.62 -14.12 14.14
C THR A 17 -0.76 -14.59 14.59
N ILE A 18 -1.22 -14.13 15.76
CA ILE A 18 -2.56 -14.42 16.28
C ILE A 18 -3.67 -13.90 15.37
N PHE A 19 -3.35 -12.95 14.48
CA PHE A 19 -4.29 -12.36 13.54
C PHE A 19 -4.28 -13.03 12.16
N ASP A 20 -3.45 -14.04 11.90
CA ASP A 20 -3.28 -14.59 10.54
C ASP A 20 -4.63 -15.00 9.91
N SER A 21 -5.47 -15.71 10.67
CA SER A 21 -6.81 -16.08 10.22
C SER A 21 -7.69 -14.85 9.95
N LEU A 22 -7.64 -13.83 10.81
CA LEU A 22 -8.44 -12.61 10.65
C LEU A 22 -7.95 -11.74 9.50
N LYS A 23 -6.63 -11.67 9.27
CA LYS A 23 -6.01 -10.99 8.13
C LYS A 23 -6.41 -11.68 6.82
N THR A 24 -6.51 -13.02 6.79
CA THR A 24 -7.04 -13.75 5.64
C THR A 24 -8.51 -13.40 5.37
N GLU A 25 -9.37 -13.37 6.39
CA GLU A 25 -10.77 -12.97 6.23
C GLU A 25 -10.91 -11.50 5.83
N TRP A 26 -10.11 -10.61 6.40
CA TRP A 26 -10.06 -9.21 5.99
C TRP A 26 -9.72 -9.06 4.51
N ARG A 27 -8.70 -9.76 3.99
CA ARG A 27 -8.33 -9.68 2.56
C ARG A 27 -9.47 -10.16 1.65
N LYS A 28 -10.23 -11.17 2.06
CA LYS A 28 -11.41 -11.64 1.32
C LYS A 28 -12.54 -10.60 1.26
N SER A 29 -12.58 -9.70 2.24
CA SER A 29 -13.59 -8.63 2.32
C SER A 29 -13.28 -7.42 1.43
N LEU A 30 -12.05 -7.35 0.86
CA LEU A 30 -11.65 -6.25 -0.01
C LEU A 30 -12.24 -6.38 -1.41
N THR A 31 -12.58 -5.25 -2.03
CA THR A 31 -13.11 -5.19 -3.40
C THR A 31 -12.02 -5.08 -4.47
N ALA A 32 -10.77 -4.81 -4.05
CA ALA A 32 -9.57 -4.85 -4.87
C ALA A 32 -8.35 -5.19 -4.00
N PRO A 33 -7.26 -5.73 -4.58
CA PRO A 33 -6.05 -6.05 -3.84
C PRO A 33 -5.51 -4.86 -3.04
N GLN A 34 -4.90 -5.14 -1.89
CA GLN A 34 -4.21 -4.13 -1.11
C GLN A 34 -2.82 -3.84 -1.70
N ASP A 35 -2.40 -2.58 -1.63
CA ASP A 35 -1.05 -2.15 -1.94
C ASP A 35 -0.04 -2.65 -0.89
N ASP A 36 1.12 -3.14 -1.35
CA ASP A 36 2.10 -3.82 -0.49
C ASP A 36 2.81 -2.89 0.50
N MET A 37 3.00 -1.62 0.15
CA MET A 37 3.52 -0.62 1.07
C MET A 37 2.56 -0.43 2.25
N TRP A 38 1.25 -0.36 1.98
CA TRP A 38 0.24 -0.21 3.02
C TRP A 38 0.12 -1.46 3.91
N GLU A 39 0.26 -2.67 3.35
CA GLU A 39 0.37 -3.89 4.18
C GLU A 39 1.62 -3.85 5.08
N THR A 40 2.75 -3.38 4.55
CA THR A 40 3.99 -3.22 5.34
C THR A 40 3.79 -2.21 6.49
N PHE A 41 3.11 -1.09 6.24
CA PHE A 41 2.81 -0.12 7.29
C PHE A 41 1.90 -0.67 8.38
N THR A 42 0.95 -1.55 8.06
CA THR A 42 0.12 -2.18 9.08
C THR A 42 0.91 -3.21 9.89
N GLU A 43 1.88 -3.91 9.28
CA GLU A 43 2.76 -4.85 9.99
C GLU A 43 3.64 -4.17 11.06
N PHE A 44 4.12 -2.96 10.80
CA PHE A 44 4.91 -2.16 11.76
C PHE A 44 4.07 -1.37 12.77
N ALA A 45 2.75 -1.35 12.61
CA ALA A 45 1.84 -0.65 13.52
C ALA A 45 1.61 -1.43 14.83
N GLU A 46 1.11 -0.75 15.85
CA GLU A 46 0.57 -1.42 17.03
C GLU A 46 -0.70 -2.17 16.65
N HIS A 47 -0.81 -3.42 17.10
CA HIS A 47 -1.97 -4.25 16.82
C HIS A 47 -2.85 -4.41 18.06
N TRP A 48 -4.16 -4.33 17.84
CA TRP A 48 -5.16 -4.39 18.88
C TRP A 48 -6.15 -5.50 18.59
N LYS A 49 -6.32 -6.40 19.55
CA LYS A 49 -7.40 -7.39 19.56
C LYS A 49 -8.71 -6.71 19.92
N ILE A 50 -9.78 -7.08 19.23
CA ILE A 50 -11.15 -6.69 19.60
C ILE A 50 -11.84 -7.93 20.12
N ASN A 51 -12.18 -7.93 21.42
CA ASN A 51 -12.75 -9.08 22.11
C ASN A 51 -14.17 -8.78 22.58
N PHE A 52 -15.06 -9.76 22.45
CA PHE A 52 -16.33 -9.82 23.15
C PHE A 52 -16.33 -11.08 24.03
N LYS A 53 -16.43 -10.91 25.34
CA LYS A 53 -16.23 -12.00 26.32
C LYS A 53 -14.89 -12.71 26.03
N ASN A 54 -14.89 -14.02 25.84
CA ASN A 54 -13.69 -14.81 25.58
C ASN A 54 -13.43 -15.06 24.08
N GLN A 55 -14.09 -14.32 23.19
CA GLN A 55 -13.95 -14.49 21.74
C GLN A 55 -13.32 -13.24 21.12
N THR A 56 -12.31 -13.45 20.29
CA THR A 56 -11.80 -12.41 19.40
C THR A 56 -12.72 -12.26 18.20
N ILE A 57 -13.27 -11.07 18.04
CA ILE A 57 -14.25 -10.73 17.01
C ILE A 57 -13.68 -9.82 15.93
N GLY A 58 -12.43 -9.39 16.08
CA GLY A 58 -11.78 -8.49 15.14
C GLY A 58 -10.42 -8.01 15.60
N TYR A 59 -9.86 -7.07 14.84
CA TYR A 59 -8.60 -6.41 15.16
C TYR A 59 -8.51 -5.01 14.56
N ALA A 60 -7.57 -4.22 15.07
CA ALA A 60 -7.20 -2.92 14.54
C ALA A 60 -5.67 -2.73 14.51
N CYS A 61 -5.20 -1.86 13.63
CA CYS A 61 -3.80 -1.46 13.52
C CYS A 61 -3.69 0.07 13.65
N VAL A 62 -2.88 0.55 14.60
CA VAL A 62 -2.68 1.98 14.87
C VAL A 62 -1.19 2.28 14.82
N ASN A 63 -0.78 3.25 14.00
CA ASN A 63 0.62 3.61 13.88
C ASN A 63 1.09 4.54 15.02
N SER A 64 2.39 4.85 15.06
CA SER A 64 3.00 5.71 16.07
C SER A 64 2.46 7.16 16.11
N ASP A 65 1.82 7.61 15.03
CA ASP A 65 1.17 8.94 14.95
C ASP A 65 -0.29 8.91 15.41
N ASN A 66 -0.70 7.84 16.10
CA ASN A 66 -2.06 7.55 16.51
C ASN A 66 -3.06 7.56 15.32
N CYS A 67 -2.59 7.14 14.14
CA CYS A 67 -3.40 7.00 12.94
C CYS A 67 -3.90 5.55 12.83
N LEU A 68 -5.22 5.38 12.73
CA LEU A 68 -5.80 4.08 12.42
C LEU A 68 -5.52 3.71 10.96
N LEU A 69 -4.84 2.60 10.73
CA LEU A 69 -4.51 2.09 9.39
C LEU A 69 -5.44 0.95 8.97
N GLN A 70 -5.97 0.21 9.94
CA GLN A 70 -6.82 -0.95 9.67
C GLN A 70 -7.77 -1.19 10.83
N PHE A 71 -9.02 -1.53 10.52
CA PHE A 71 -10.03 -1.95 11.49
C PHE A 71 -10.90 -3.01 10.82
N PHE A 72 -11.00 -4.18 11.43
CA PHE A 72 -11.71 -5.32 10.89
C PHE A 72 -12.53 -5.99 11.99
N LEU A 73 -13.77 -6.35 11.65
CA LEU A 73 -14.66 -7.16 12.46
C LEU A 73 -15.15 -8.33 11.61
N ILE A 74 -15.36 -9.49 12.24
CA ILE A 74 -15.98 -10.64 11.57
C ILE A 74 -17.44 -10.32 11.18
N PRO A 75 -18.01 -11.00 10.16
CA PRO A 75 -19.30 -10.64 9.57
C PRO A 75 -20.46 -10.49 10.56
N GLU A 76 -20.47 -11.30 11.62
CA GLU A 76 -21.50 -11.33 12.66
C GLU A 76 -21.59 -10.00 13.44
N TRP A 77 -20.50 -9.21 13.46
CA TRP A 77 -20.37 -7.98 14.23
C TRP A 77 -20.47 -6.71 13.37
N ILE A 78 -20.68 -6.82 12.06
CA ILE A 78 -20.75 -5.67 11.16
C ILE A 78 -21.92 -4.74 11.53
N GLN A 79 -23.07 -5.29 11.92
CA GLN A 79 -24.26 -4.49 12.26
C GLN A 79 -24.06 -3.58 13.48
N THR A 80 -23.23 -4.00 14.44
CA THR A 80 -22.84 -3.23 15.62
C THR A 80 -21.50 -2.50 15.43
N GLY A 81 -20.88 -2.64 14.25
CA GLY A 81 -19.51 -2.25 13.97
C GLY A 81 -19.25 -0.75 14.15
N SER A 82 -20.18 0.13 13.77
CA SER A 82 -20.01 1.57 13.96
C SER A 82 -19.88 1.94 15.44
N SER A 83 -20.67 1.34 16.34
CA SER A 83 -20.57 1.61 17.78
C SER A 83 -19.28 1.04 18.39
N ILE A 84 -18.81 -0.10 17.89
CA ILE A 84 -17.53 -0.68 18.33
C ILE A 84 -16.37 0.20 17.86
N PHE A 85 -16.42 0.67 16.61
CA PHE A 85 -15.44 1.59 16.04
C PHE A 85 -15.39 2.89 16.84
N GLU A 86 -16.54 3.49 17.15
CA GLU A 86 -16.63 4.71 17.98
C GLU A 86 -16.00 4.50 19.36
N LYS A 87 -16.35 3.41 20.04
CA LYS A 87 -15.77 3.05 21.33
C LYS A 87 -14.24 2.92 21.23
N PHE A 88 -13.75 2.23 20.20
CA PHE A 88 -12.32 2.08 19.95
C PHE A 88 -11.64 3.42 19.73
N ALA A 89 -12.18 4.24 18.83
CA ALA A 89 -11.63 5.55 18.49
C ALA A 89 -11.58 6.46 19.72
N HIS A 90 -12.64 6.49 20.54
CA HIS A 90 -12.69 7.27 21.78
C HIS A 90 -11.67 6.77 22.82
N GLN A 91 -11.63 5.46 23.09
CA GLN A 91 -10.73 4.88 24.11
C GLN A 91 -9.24 5.08 23.77
N LEU A 92 -8.87 4.96 22.50
CA LEU A 92 -7.49 5.16 22.03
C LEU A 92 -7.22 6.61 21.57
N LYS A 93 -8.21 7.52 21.69
CA LYS A 93 -8.11 8.92 21.26
C LYS A 93 -7.68 9.06 19.78
N ILE A 94 -8.17 8.18 18.92
CA ILE A 94 -7.87 8.18 17.49
C ILE A 94 -8.50 9.42 16.86
N GLN A 95 -7.67 10.29 16.27
CA GLN A 95 -8.13 11.53 15.63
C GLN A 95 -8.13 11.44 14.11
N LYS A 96 -7.49 10.40 13.55
CA LYS A 96 -7.38 10.23 12.10
C LYS A 96 -7.26 8.77 11.72
N ALA A 97 -7.70 8.45 10.51
CA ALA A 97 -7.54 7.15 9.90
C ALA A 97 -7.11 7.31 8.44
N ILE A 98 -6.35 6.34 7.92
CA ILE A 98 -6.11 6.21 6.49
C ILE A 98 -6.74 4.91 6.01
N ILE A 99 -7.85 5.02 5.26
CA ILE A 99 -8.68 3.88 4.88
C ILE A 99 -8.86 3.86 3.36
N GLY A 100 -8.66 2.69 2.76
CA GLY A 100 -8.88 2.47 1.34
C GLY A 100 -10.36 2.32 1.00
N THR A 101 -10.79 2.89 -0.14
CA THR A 101 -12.14 2.65 -0.69
C THR A 101 -12.31 1.22 -1.24
N ASN A 102 -11.23 0.44 -1.31
CA ASN A 102 -11.27 -1.00 -1.52
C ASN A 102 -11.64 -1.79 -0.25
N ASN A 103 -11.72 -1.14 0.92
CA ASN A 103 -12.14 -1.70 2.20
C ASN A 103 -13.49 -1.11 2.64
N PRO A 104 -14.61 -1.54 2.01
CA PRO A 104 -15.91 -0.90 2.18
C PRO A 104 -16.45 -1.01 3.61
N HIS A 105 -16.16 -2.10 4.33
CA HIS A 105 -16.65 -2.29 5.70
C HIS A 105 -16.01 -1.30 6.68
N CYS A 106 -14.67 -1.23 6.69
CA CYS A 106 -13.94 -0.28 7.53
C CYS A 106 -14.33 1.16 7.20
N LEU A 107 -14.38 1.49 5.89
CA LEU A 107 -14.74 2.82 5.44
C LEU A 107 -16.17 3.19 5.86
N SER A 108 -17.14 2.30 5.68
CA SER A 108 -18.52 2.54 6.06
C SER A 108 -18.68 2.81 7.56
N MET A 109 -17.90 2.14 8.42
CA MET A 109 -17.91 2.41 9.87
C MET A 109 -17.34 3.81 10.15
N ALA A 110 -16.14 4.09 9.64
CA ALA A 110 -15.42 5.35 9.90
C ALA A 110 -16.15 6.59 9.37
N MET A 111 -16.88 6.46 8.24
CA MET A 111 -17.65 7.56 7.65
C MET A 111 -18.78 8.09 8.54
N ASN A 112 -19.24 7.33 9.55
CA ASN A 112 -20.24 7.84 10.51
C ASN A 112 -19.69 8.94 11.43
N PHE A 113 -18.36 9.05 11.56
CA PHE A 113 -17.70 9.87 12.58
C PHE A 113 -16.73 10.90 12.00
N GLN A 114 -16.60 10.96 10.67
CA GLN A 114 -15.65 11.85 10.01
C GLN A 114 -16.12 13.32 10.04
N GLU A 115 -15.17 14.23 10.28
CA GLU A 115 -15.35 15.66 10.07
C GLU A 115 -14.84 16.11 8.70
N SER A 116 -13.78 15.46 8.22
CA SER A 116 -13.23 15.75 6.89
C SER A 116 -12.67 14.49 6.24
N VAL A 117 -12.72 14.48 4.90
CA VAL A 117 -12.14 13.43 4.06
C VAL A 117 -11.21 14.08 3.02
N GLU A 118 -9.98 13.59 2.94
CA GLU A 118 -9.00 14.01 1.94
C GLU A 118 -8.48 12.78 1.18
N ILE A 119 -8.36 12.87 -0.14
CA ILE A 119 -7.68 11.83 -0.93
C ILE A 119 -6.16 12.01 -0.74
N GLN A 120 -5.49 10.98 -0.22
CA GLN A 120 -4.04 10.97 -0.04
C GLN A 120 -3.34 10.20 -1.16
N PHE A 121 -3.89 9.06 -1.54
CA PHE A 121 -3.23 8.11 -2.43
C PHE A 121 -4.25 7.50 -3.40
N TYR A 122 -3.83 7.29 -4.64
CA TYR A 122 -4.63 6.58 -5.64
C TYR A 122 -4.13 5.15 -5.79
N LEU A 123 -5.06 4.21 -5.82
CA LEU A 123 -4.80 2.80 -6.12
C LEU A 123 -5.24 2.52 -7.55
N PHE A 124 -4.36 1.97 -8.35
CA PHE A 124 -4.56 1.74 -9.78
C PHE A 124 -4.50 0.28 -10.14
N SER A 125 -5.36 -0.11 -11.07
CA SER A 125 -5.30 -1.39 -11.75
C SER A 125 -5.19 -1.17 -13.26
N ASP A 126 -4.70 -2.17 -13.97
CA ASP A 126 -4.59 -2.11 -15.42
C ASP A 126 -5.95 -2.38 -16.07
N TYR A 127 -6.50 -1.36 -16.75
CA TYR A 127 -7.83 -1.44 -17.37
C TYR A 127 -7.77 -1.37 -18.90
N LEU A 128 -6.77 -0.70 -19.45
CA LEU A 128 -6.65 -0.47 -20.89
C LEU A 128 -5.36 -1.10 -21.42
N ASN A 129 -5.49 -1.74 -22.58
CA ASN A 129 -4.34 -2.28 -23.29
C ASN A 129 -3.63 -1.17 -24.08
N GLU A 130 -2.87 -0.33 -23.37
CA GLU A 130 -2.02 0.69 -23.96
C GLU A 130 -0.64 0.14 -24.26
N LYS A 131 -0.11 0.47 -25.45
CA LYS A 131 1.27 0.15 -25.82
C LYS A 131 2.14 1.38 -25.59
N VAL A 132 3.23 1.20 -24.85
CA VAL A 132 4.24 2.23 -24.67
C VAL A 132 5.34 2.05 -25.71
N GLY A 133 5.73 3.15 -26.36
CA GLY A 133 6.85 3.12 -27.31
C GLY A 133 8.18 2.84 -26.61
N ASP A 134 9.08 2.16 -27.33
CA ASP A 134 10.40 1.82 -26.81
C ASP A 134 11.31 3.05 -26.67
N LYS A 135 12.40 2.84 -25.91
CA LYS A 135 13.47 3.81 -25.66
C LYS A 135 14.81 3.14 -25.90
N GLU A 136 15.77 3.92 -26.41
CA GLU A 136 17.16 3.47 -26.51
C GLU A 136 17.76 3.25 -25.11
N GLY A 137 18.43 2.12 -24.93
CA GLY A 137 18.98 1.69 -23.65
C GLY A 137 18.78 0.19 -23.43
N THR A 138 19.22 -0.29 -22.28
CA THR A 138 19.11 -1.69 -21.86
C THR A 138 18.39 -1.76 -20.52
N LEU A 139 17.33 -2.56 -20.47
CA LEU A 139 16.67 -2.94 -19.22
C LEU A 139 17.24 -4.28 -18.75
N ARG A 140 17.68 -4.36 -17.50
CA ARG A 140 18.22 -5.60 -16.92
C ARG A 140 17.94 -5.68 -15.43
N LEU A 141 18.00 -6.90 -14.89
CA LEU A 141 18.05 -7.11 -13.44
C LEU A 141 19.31 -6.49 -12.85
N VAL A 142 19.14 -5.91 -11.67
CA VAL A 142 20.25 -5.43 -10.84
C VAL A 142 20.84 -6.60 -10.06
N LYS A 143 22.17 -6.61 -9.92
CA LYS A 143 22.88 -7.62 -9.13
C LYS A 143 23.20 -7.09 -7.73
N ILE A 144 23.35 -8.00 -6.77
CA ILE A 144 23.56 -7.64 -5.36
C ILE A 144 24.89 -6.92 -5.10
N ASP A 145 25.91 -7.17 -5.91
CA ASP A 145 27.19 -6.44 -5.90
C ASP A 145 27.06 -4.98 -6.35
N GLU A 146 25.91 -4.60 -6.93
CA GLU A 146 25.58 -3.21 -7.29
C GLU A 146 24.72 -2.50 -6.23
N LEU A 147 24.44 -3.13 -5.07
CA LEU A 147 23.51 -2.60 -4.06
C LEU A 147 23.79 -1.14 -3.67
N GLU A 148 25.03 -0.82 -3.29
CA GLU A 148 25.41 0.53 -2.84
C GLU A 148 25.13 1.60 -3.90
N LYS A 149 25.41 1.29 -5.18
CA LYS A 149 25.13 2.17 -6.33
C LYS A 149 23.63 2.49 -6.42
N PHE A 150 22.76 1.50 -6.20
CA PHE A 150 21.31 1.70 -6.30
C PHE A 150 20.68 2.30 -5.04
N VAL A 151 21.26 2.07 -3.86
CA VAL A 151 20.90 2.81 -2.64
C VAL A 151 21.19 4.31 -2.84
N GLU A 152 22.36 4.66 -3.38
CA GLU A 152 22.71 6.05 -3.68
C GLU A 152 21.76 6.66 -4.72
N PHE A 153 21.49 5.94 -5.81
CA PHE A 153 20.56 6.37 -6.84
C PHE A 153 19.17 6.69 -6.27
N CYS A 154 18.62 5.79 -5.43
CA CYS A 154 17.33 6.00 -4.78
C CYS A 154 17.36 7.20 -3.85
N HIS A 155 18.39 7.32 -3.02
CA HIS A 155 18.54 8.45 -2.09
C HIS A 155 18.54 9.79 -2.83
N ILE A 156 19.34 9.93 -3.88
CA ILE A 156 19.40 11.15 -4.71
C ILE A 156 18.05 11.41 -5.40
N SER A 157 17.35 10.35 -5.82
CA SER A 157 16.13 10.47 -6.62
C SER A 157 14.87 10.76 -5.79
N THR A 158 14.78 10.23 -4.56
CA THR A 158 13.57 10.27 -3.72
C THR A 158 13.76 10.97 -2.39
N GLY A 159 15.00 11.17 -1.94
CA GLY A 159 15.31 11.70 -0.60
C GLY A 159 15.18 10.65 0.52
N GLY A 160 14.94 9.38 0.20
CA GLY A 160 14.78 8.32 1.20
C GLY A 160 16.07 8.09 2.03
N PRO A 161 15.98 7.76 3.34
CA PRO A 161 17.15 7.47 4.17
C PRO A 161 17.94 6.26 3.67
N LYS A 162 19.27 6.36 3.57
CA LYS A 162 20.12 5.29 3.02
C LYS A 162 20.02 3.99 3.82
N ASP A 163 19.96 4.06 5.15
CA ASP A 163 19.88 2.86 6.00
C ASP A 163 18.60 2.05 5.72
N TRP A 164 17.46 2.74 5.56
CA TRP A 164 16.21 2.11 5.18
C TRP A 164 16.25 1.57 3.74
N LEU A 165 16.76 2.40 2.81
CA LEU A 165 16.91 2.01 1.39
C LEU A 165 17.81 0.80 1.20
N SER A 166 18.85 0.64 2.02
CA SER A 166 19.75 -0.52 1.96
C SER A 166 19.00 -1.82 2.18
N GLY A 167 18.15 -1.89 3.21
CA GLY A 167 17.30 -3.06 3.45
C GLY A 167 16.28 -3.27 2.34
N TYR A 168 15.57 -2.21 1.95
CA TYR A 168 14.53 -2.25 0.92
C TYR A 168 15.07 -2.71 -0.45
N VAL A 169 16.10 -2.05 -0.95
CA VAL A 169 16.70 -2.36 -2.27
C VAL A 169 17.36 -3.73 -2.26
N SER A 170 18.07 -4.11 -1.18
CA SER A 170 18.67 -5.44 -1.06
C SER A 170 17.62 -6.56 -1.15
N ASN A 171 16.47 -6.37 -0.49
CA ASN A 171 15.37 -7.31 -0.53
C ASN A 171 14.83 -7.49 -1.97
N LEU A 172 14.57 -6.38 -2.68
CA LEU A 172 14.06 -6.43 -4.05
C LEU A 172 15.07 -7.06 -5.03
N ILE A 173 16.35 -6.74 -4.91
CA ILE A 173 17.41 -7.35 -5.73
C ILE A 173 17.44 -8.87 -5.50
N THR A 174 17.42 -9.30 -4.23
CA THR A 174 17.48 -10.72 -3.86
C THR A 174 16.27 -11.50 -4.39
N LYS A 175 15.09 -10.87 -4.44
CA LYS A 175 13.86 -11.47 -5.00
C LYS A 175 13.80 -11.44 -6.54
N GLY A 176 14.75 -10.79 -7.20
CA GLY A 176 14.74 -10.58 -8.65
C GLY A 176 13.63 -9.64 -9.11
N GLU A 177 13.30 -8.63 -8.28
CA GLU A 177 12.17 -7.71 -8.47
C GLU A 177 12.62 -6.29 -8.80
N TYR A 178 13.93 -6.07 -8.98
CA TYR A 178 14.55 -4.76 -9.17
C TYR A 178 15.31 -4.67 -10.50
N PHE A 179 14.87 -3.76 -11.37
CA PHE A 179 15.38 -3.61 -12.73
C PHE A 179 15.93 -2.21 -12.96
N VAL A 180 17.04 -2.12 -13.68
CA VAL A 180 17.63 -0.85 -14.10
C VAL A 180 17.52 -0.67 -15.60
N PHE A 181 17.19 0.54 -16.03
CA PHE A 181 17.31 0.99 -17.41
C PHE A 181 18.52 1.92 -17.56
N GLU A 182 19.49 1.50 -18.37
CA GLU A 182 20.75 2.21 -18.57
C GLU A 182 21.00 2.50 -20.05
N GLU A 183 21.64 3.62 -20.35
CA GLU A 183 22.15 3.95 -21.68
C GLU A 183 23.61 4.39 -21.56
N LYS A 184 24.52 3.75 -22.31
CA LYS A 184 25.97 4.07 -22.31
C LYS A 184 26.59 4.09 -20.90
N GLY A 185 26.10 3.24 -20.00
CA GLY A 185 26.56 3.14 -18.61
C GLY A 185 25.93 4.15 -17.64
N GLU A 186 25.05 5.04 -18.11
CA GLU A 186 24.30 5.98 -17.28
C GLU A 186 22.96 5.38 -16.83
N ILE A 187 22.63 5.51 -15.53
CA ILE A 187 21.33 5.12 -14.99
C ILE A 187 20.26 6.15 -15.37
N LEU A 188 19.35 5.74 -16.25
CA LEU A 188 18.22 6.58 -16.65
C LEU A 188 17.03 6.43 -15.69
N GLY A 189 16.87 5.24 -15.10
CA GLY A 189 15.92 4.98 -14.04
C GLY A 189 15.85 3.51 -13.67
N ILE A 190 14.97 3.19 -12.73
CA ILE A 190 14.68 1.82 -12.28
C ILE A 190 13.18 1.56 -12.35
N CYS A 191 12.82 0.29 -12.46
CA CYS A 191 11.47 -0.17 -12.17
C CYS A 191 11.48 -1.39 -11.24
N GLU A 192 10.38 -1.53 -10.52
CA GLU A 192 10.18 -2.56 -9.51
C GLU A 192 8.96 -3.38 -9.90
N VAL A 193 9.05 -4.69 -9.77
CA VAL A 193 7.95 -5.63 -10.01
C VAL A 193 7.84 -6.53 -8.78
N ARG A 194 7.12 -6.06 -7.76
CA ARG A 194 7.08 -6.68 -6.43
C ARG A 194 5.98 -7.72 -6.37
N LYS A 195 6.32 -9.00 -6.21
CA LYS A 195 5.34 -10.08 -6.11
C LYS A 195 4.64 -9.95 -4.75
N SER A 196 3.32 -9.81 -4.77
CA SER A 196 2.58 -9.79 -3.51
C SER A 196 2.74 -11.13 -2.79
N GLU A 197 3.13 -11.06 -1.52
CA GLU A 197 3.28 -12.23 -0.63
C GLU A 197 1.91 -12.77 -0.20
N THR A 198 0.91 -11.90 -0.16
CA THR A 198 -0.44 -12.15 0.35
C THR A 198 -1.45 -12.46 -0.75
N ASN A 199 -1.16 -12.04 -1.99
CA ASN A 199 -1.93 -12.36 -3.19
C ASN A 199 -1.01 -12.80 -4.34
N PRO A 200 -0.82 -14.12 -4.57
CA PRO A 200 0.11 -14.63 -5.58
C PRO A 200 -0.30 -14.30 -7.02
N LYS A 201 -1.50 -13.77 -7.25
CA LYS A 201 -1.96 -13.35 -8.58
C LYS A 201 -1.54 -11.94 -8.95
N VAL A 202 -0.99 -11.18 -8.01
CA VAL A 202 -0.75 -9.74 -8.18
C VAL A 202 0.74 -9.40 -8.11
N ALA A 203 1.14 -8.35 -8.81
CA ALA A 203 2.42 -7.67 -8.60
C ALA A 203 2.20 -6.15 -8.45
N ASN A 204 2.85 -5.56 -7.45
CA ASN A 204 2.87 -4.11 -7.26
C ASN A 204 4.05 -3.52 -8.06
N LEU A 205 3.77 -2.51 -8.88
CA LEU A 205 4.75 -1.88 -9.74
C LEU A 205 5.27 -0.58 -9.14
N GLY A 206 6.57 -0.35 -9.29
CA GLY A 206 7.25 0.89 -8.93
C GLY A 206 8.13 1.41 -10.06
N MET A 207 8.40 2.71 -10.08
CA MET A 207 9.39 3.29 -10.98
C MET A 207 10.03 4.53 -10.34
N ILE A 208 11.31 4.73 -10.62
CA ILE A 208 12.04 5.95 -10.24
C ILE A 208 12.86 6.40 -11.46
N VAL A 209 12.67 7.66 -11.87
CA VAL A 209 13.42 8.27 -12.96
C VAL A 209 14.54 9.14 -12.40
N SER A 210 15.74 8.99 -12.96
CA SER A 210 16.89 9.83 -12.64
C SER A 210 16.51 11.32 -12.70
N PRO A 211 16.86 12.16 -11.71
CA PRO A 211 16.50 13.58 -11.70
C PRO A 211 16.88 14.32 -12.99
N ASN A 212 18.04 14.00 -13.57
CA ASN A 212 18.56 14.61 -14.79
C ASN A 212 17.84 14.19 -16.08
N HIS A 213 16.97 13.17 -16.00
CA HIS A 213 16.25 12.60 -17.14
C HIS A 213 14.73 12.65 -17.02
N ARG A 214 14.22 13.38 -16.03
CA ARG A 214 12.77 13.60 -15.86
C ARG A 214 12.17 14.34 -17.07
N LYS A 215 10.85 14.19 -17.23
CA LYS A 215 10.06 14.83 -18.31
C LYS A 215 10.39 14.36 -19.74
N LYS A 216 11.19 13.30 -19.91
CA LYS A 216 11.53 12.68 -21.21
C LYS A 216 10.67 11.45 -21.58
N GLY A 217 9.61 11.19 -20.81
CA GLY A 217 8.74 10.01 -20.97
C GLY A 217 9.29 8.71 -20.36
N LEU A 218 10.43 8.76 -19.65
CA LEU A 218 11.04 7.57 -19.04
C LEU A 218 10.17 6.91 -17.97
N GLY A 219 9.44 7.67 -17.15
CA GLY A 219 8.55 7.06 -16.15
C GLY A 219 7.42 6.23 -16.79
N THR A 220 6.86 6.71 -17.91
CA THR A 220 5.90 5.94 -18.70
C THR A 220 6.52 4.67 -19.26
N PHE A 221 7.73 4.76 -19.82
CA PHE A 221 8.46 3.61 -20.36
C PHE A 221 8.80 2.57 -19.29
N LEU A 222 9.38 2.99 -18.17
CA LEU A 222 9.76 2.11 -17.06
C LEU A 222 8.55 1.37 -16.47
N LEU A 223 7.43 2.07 -16.26
CA LEU A 223 6.20 1.45 -15.78
C LEU A 223 5.61 0.48 -16.83
N GLY A 224 5.73 0.80 -18.12
CA GLY A 224 5.31 -0.10 -19.19
C GLY A 224 6.12 -1.40 -19.21
N LYS A 225 7.44 -1.30 -19.04
CA LYS A 225 8.30 -2.49 -18.89
C LYS A 225 8.00 -3.28 -17.63
N ALA A 226 7.73 -2.61 -16.50
CA ALA A 226 7.31 -3.29 -15.27
C ALA A 226 5.98 -4.06 -15.46
N LYS A 227 5.03 -3.47 -16.20
CA LYS A 227 3.77 -4.11 -16.60
C LYS A 227 4.01 -5.33 -17.49
N GLU A 228 4.85 -5.22 -18.52
CA GLU A 228 5.24 -6.35 -19.38
C GLU A 228 5.79 -7.52 -18.56
N ILE A 229 6.76 -7.25 -17.68
CA ILE A 229 7.39 -8.26 -16.80
C ILE A 229 6.35 -8.91 -15.87
N SER A 230 5.44 -8.13 -15.27
CA SER A 230 4.36 -8.66 -14.43
C SER A 230 3.47 -9.64 -15.20
N LEU A 231 3.08 -9.28 -16.42
CA LEU A 231 2.23 -10.12 -17.27
C LEU A 231 2.96 -11.38 -17.71
N GLU A 232 4.26 -11.31 -18.02
CA GLU A 232 5.10 -12.49 -18.29
C GLU A 232 5.16 -13.44 -17.08
N TRP A 233 5.18 -12.89 -15.87
CA TRP A 233 5.09 -13.65 -14.62
C TRP A 233 3.68 -14.13 -14.28
N LYS A 234 2.70 -13.92 -15.18
CA LYS A 234 1.28 -14.27 -15.00
C LYS A 234 0.68 -13.61 -13.76
N ARG A 235 1.05 -12.36 -13.51
CA ARG A 235 0.55 -11.55 -12.40
C ARG A 235 -0.14 -10.29 -12.90
N GLU A 236 -1.29 -10.01 -12.33
CA GLU A 236 -2.06 -8.80 -12.55
C GLU A 236 -1.28 -7.61 -12.00
N PRO A 237 -0.94 -6.62 -12.84
CA PRO A 237 -0.18 -5.47 -12.40
C PRO A 237 -1.10 -4.46 -11.70
N ILE A 238 -0.68 -4.03 -10.51
CA ILE A 238 -1.27 -2.90 -9.79
C ILE A 238 -0.17 -1.90 -9.44
N CYS A 239 -0.55 -0.65 -9.18
CA CYS A 239 0.37 0.34 -8.64
C CYS A 239 -0.41 1.40 -7.88
N GLY A 240 0.33 2.26 -7.17
CA GLY A 240 -0.26 3.39 -6.49
C GLY A 240 0.66 4.58 -6.45
N CYS A 241 0.10 5.76 -6.25
CA CYS A 241 0.89 6.95 -5.96
C CYS A 241 0.11 7.98 -5.15
N GLU A 242 0.85 8.84 -4.46
CA GLU A 242 0.29 10.01 -3.80
C GLU A 242 -0.44 10.91 -4.81
N LYS A 243 -1.50 11.55 -4.35
CA LYS A 243 -2.33 12.46 -5.15
C LYS A 243 -1.52 13.59 -5.78
N GLU A 244 -0.54 14.13 -5.06
CA GLU A 244 0.25 15.26 -5.52
C GLU A 244 1.39 14.86 -6.46
N ASN A 245 1.63 13.56 -6.67
CA ASN A 245 2.66 13.07 -7.59
C ASN A 245 2.19 13.09 -9.05
N ILE A 246 2.07 14.31 -9.60
CA ILE A 246 1.62 14.56 -10.97
C ILE A 246 2.46 13.83 -12.02
N GLY A 247 3.76 13.63 -11.75
CA GLY A 247 4.67 12.90 -12.62
C GLY A 247 4.26 11.43 -12.76
N SER A 248 4.06 10.76 -11.62
CA SER A 248 3.59 9.37 -11.57
C SER A 248 2.20 9.22 -12.15
N LEU A 249 1.24 10.10 -11.81
CA LEU A 249 -0.13 10.05 -12.35
C LEU A 249 -0.14 10.05 -13.88
N LYS A 250 0.65 10.94 -14.50
CA LYS A 250 0.77 11.00 -15.97
C LYS A 250 1.40 9.73 -16.54
N ALA A 251 2.40 9.15 -15.87
CA ALA A 251 3.03 7.92 -16.31
C ALA A 251 2.07 6.72 -16.22
N ILE A 252 1.34 6.60 -15.11
CA ILE A 252 0.36 5.57 -14.82
C ILE A 252 -0.79 5.60 -15.84
N HIS A 253 -1.43 6.76 -16.05
CA HIS A 253 -2.55 6.85 -16.98
C HIS A 253 -2.19 6.51 -18.43
N LYS A 254 -0.98 6.90 -18.87
CA LYS A 254 -0.44 6.57 -20.20
C LYS A 254 -0.16 5.09 -20.40
N ASN A 255 -0.03 4.32 -19.31
CA ASN A 255 0.12 2.86 -19.36
C ASN A 255 -1.21 2.09 -19.32
N GLY A 256 -2.34 2.80 -19.37
CA GLY A 256 -3.67 2.20 -19.36
C GLY A 256 -4.25 1.93 -17.97
N PHE A 257 -3.51 2.26 -16.92
CA PHE A 257 -3.97 2.13 -15.55
C PHE A 257 -5.07 3.16 -15.23
N ARG A 258 -6.08 2.72 -14.47
CA ARG A 258 -7.16 3.57 -13.96
C ARG A 258 -7.35 3.31 -12.47
N SER A 259 -7.68 4.37 -11.74
CA SER A 259 -8.00 4.30 -10.32
C SER A 259 -9.51 4.38 -10.16
N ILE A 260 -10.07 3.31 -9.61
CA ILE A 260 -11.43 3.30 -9.05
C ILE A 260 -11.39 3.20 -7.52
N HIS A 261 -10.19 3.06 -6.93
CA HIS A 261 -9.97 3.01 -5.49
C HIS A 261 -8.93 4.05 -5.03
N GLN A 262 -9.09 4.57 -3.81
CA GLN A 262 -8.21 5.57 -3.21
C GLN A 262 -7.97 5.25 -1.73
N MET A 263 -6.84 5.68 -1.19
CA MET A 263 -6.65 5.80 0.26
C MET A 263 -7.07 7.19 0.70
N LEU A 264 -7.99 7.23 1.65
CA LEU A 264 -8.59 8.44 2.19
C LEU A 264 -8.00 8.71 3.57
N LEU A 265 -7.57 9.94 3.81
CA LEU A 265 -7.35 10.46 5.16
C LEU A 265 -8.68 10.97 5.69
N LEU A 266 -9.19 10.28 6.71
CA LEU A 266 -10.34 10.72 7.48
C LEU A 266 -9.82 11.40 8.74
N LYS A 267 -10.34 12.58 9.06
CA LYS A 267 -10.14 13.20 10.38
C LYS A 267 -11.44 13.06 11.17
N PHE A 268 -11.32 12.65 12.42
CA PHE A 268 -12.41 12.55 13.36
C PHE A 268 -12.40 13.79 14.24
N GLY A 269 -13.58 14.21 14.67
CA GLY A 269 -13.72 15.35 15.55
C GLY A 269 -13.07 15.16 16.90
N SER A 270 -12.91 16.27 17.60
CA SER A 270 -12.62 16.22 19.04
C SER A 270 -13.85 15.60 19.72
N GLN A 271 -13.77 14.30 20.02
CA GLN A 271 -14.75 13.59 20.85
C GLN A 271 -14.49 13.89 22.32
#